data_AF-A0A8J7FUR4-F1
#
_entry.id   AF-A0A8J7FUR4-F1
#
_cell.length_a   1.000
_cell.length_b   1.000
_cell.length_c   1.000
_cell.angle_alpha   90.00
_cell.angle_beta   90.00
_cell.angle_gamma   90.00
#
_symmetry.space_group_name_H-M   'P 1'
#
loop_
_entity.id
_entity.type
_entity.pdbx_description
1 polymer ?
#
loop_
_entity_poly.entity_id
_entity_poly.type
_entity_poly.pdbx_seq_one_letter_code
_entity_poly.pdbx_strand_id
1 'polypeptide(L)'
;MYTDSQNSPKQNPREQIKQELRQRIQAALQSAKELPPEACFNLIKAELSALQRRCQQVGKVFIVVEETITCDQYDLGGNHEDMATLFRGPDENASVAICVTDQGSLAYRNSTPWMTYKNQGDICPIDGANKELPVESPIYSSIRTFTKMGV
;
A
#
# COMPACT_ATOMS: atom_id res chain seq x y z
N MET A 1 17.20 46.17 -11.84
CA MET A 1 15.99 45.53 -11.29
C MET A 1 15.73 44.28 -12.12
N TYR A 2 16.03 43.10 -11.61
CA TYR A 2 15.72 41.83 -12.29
C TYR A 2 14.74 41.07 -11.39
N THR A 3 13.52 40.90 -11.88
CA THR A 3 12.48 40.09 -11.25
C THR A 3 12.75 38.63 -11.60
N ASP A 4 13.31 37.89 -10.65
CA ASP A 4 13.46 36.43 -10.75
C ASP A 4 12.07 35.79 -10.64
N SER A 5 11.64 35.17 -11.74
CA SER A 5 10.36 34.45 -11.82
C SER A 5 10.49 33.14 -11.07
N GLN A 6 9.95 33.09 -9.85
CA GLN A 6 9.75 31.86 -9.09
C GLN A 6 8.74 30.96 -9.83
N ASN A 7 9.24 30.09 -10.72
CA ASN A 7 8.47 28.98 -11.27
C ASN A 7 8.57 27.79 -10.31
N SER A 8 7.86 27.86 -9.19
CA SER A 8 7.63 26.70 -8.33
C SER A 8 6.76 25.70 -9.10
N PRO A 9 7.18 24.44 -9.31
CA PRO A 9 6.38 23.46 -10.03
C PRO A 9 5.09 23.22 -9.22
N LYS A 10 3.96 23.74 -9.72
CA LYS A 10 2.63 23.45 -9.16
C LYS A 10 2.40 21.95 -9.32
N GLN A 11 2.64 21.19 -8.26
CA GLN A 11 2.32 19.76 -8.22
C GLN A 11 0.87 19.57 -8.64
N ASN A 12 0.64 18.69 -9.62
CA ASN A 12 -0.68 18.39 -10.13
C ASN A 12 -1.55 17.84 -8.97
N PRO A 13 -2.72 18.43 -8.66
CA PRO A 13 -3.59 17.97 -7.58
C PRO A 13 -3.96 16.48 -7.67
N ARG A 14 -3.97 15.90 -8.87
CA ARG A 14 -4.20 14.46 -9.06
C ARG A 14 -3.04 13.61 -8.53
N GLU A 15 -1.81 14.05 -8.73
CA GLU A 15 -0.62 13.33 -8.25
C GLU A 15 -0.50 13.45 -6.73
N GLN A 16 -0.88 14.59 -6.15
CA GLN A 16 -0.95 14.77 -4.70
C GLN A 16 -1.93 13.79 -4.04
N ILE A 17 -3.13 13.63 -4.59
CA ILE A 17 -4.12 12.67 -4.06
C ILE A 17 -3.59 11.23 -4.18
N LYS A 18 -3.01 10.84 -5.32
CA LYS A 18 -2.43 9.49 -5.48
C LYS A 18 -1.32 9.23 -4.45
N GLN A 19 -0.47 10.23 -4.21
CA GLN A 19 0.61 10.10 -3.24
C GLN A 19 0.07 9.99 -1.81
N GLU A 20 -0.94 10.79 -1.45
CA GLU A 20 -1.63 10.70 -0.15
C GLU A 20 -2.23 9.30 0.05
N LEU A 21 -2.93 8.76 -0.96
CA LEU A 21 -3.53 7.43 -0.89
C LEU A 21 -2.47 6.34 -0.68
N ARG A 22 -1.37 6.38 -1.44
CA ARG A 22 -0.28 5.41 -1.28
C ARG A 22 0.33 5.48 0.12
N GLN A 23 0.59 6.68 0.63
CA GLN A 23 1.17 6.87 1.96
C GLN A 23 0.26 6.33 3.05
N ARG A 24 -1.05 6.58 2.97
CA ARG A 24 -2.03 6.07 3.94
C ARG A 24 -2.14 4.55 3.90
N ILE A 25 -2.17 3.95 2.71
CA ILE A 25 -2.16 2.48 2.56
C ILE A 25 -0.90 1.88 3.19
N GLN A 26 0.28 2.44 2.88
CA GLN A 26 1.54 1.96 3.45
C GLN A 26 1.57 2.10 4.98
N ALA A 27 1.08 3.22 5.52
CA ALA A 27 0.99 3.41 6.97
C ALA A 27 0.05 2.37 7.61
N ALA A 28 -1.12 2.12 7.01
CA ALA A 28 -2.06 1.12 7.48
C ALA A 28 -1.43 -0.28 7.51
N LEU A 29 -0.74 -0.68 6.43
CA LEU A 29 -0.04 -1.96 6.34
C LEU A 29 1.05 -2.09 7.41
N GLN A 30 1.83 -1.03 7.62
CA GLN A 30 2.90 -1.02 8.62
C GLN A 30 2.37 -1.12 10.06
N SER A 31 1.23 -0.47 10.35
CA SER A 31 0.57 -0.59 11.66
C SER A 31 -0.09 -1.95 11.85
N ALA A 32 -0.72 -2.50 10.81
CA ALA A 32 -1.44 -3.76 10.87
C ALA A 32 -0.52 -4.97 11.14
N LYS A 33 0.72 -4.94 10.65
CA LYS A 33 1.66 -6.08 10.79
C LYS A 33 1.94 -6.45 12.26
N GLU A 34 1.87 -5.49 13.18
CA GLU A 34 2.15 -5.73 14.61
C GLU A 34 0.90 -6.21 15.38
N LEU A 35 -0.27 -6.27 14.72
CA LEU A 35 -1.54 -6.57 15.36
C LEU A 35 -1.91 -8.07 15.28
N PRO A 36 -2.71 -8.56 16.25
CA PRO A 36 -3.34 -9.88 16.13
C PRO A 36 -4.35 -9.92 14.97
N PRO A 37 -4.74 -11.11 14.48
CA PRO A 37 -5.50 -11.27 13.23
C PRO A 37 -6.76 -10.40 13.15
N GLU A 38 -7.62 -10.47 14.17
CA GLU A 38 -8.87 -9.70 14.21
C GLU A 38 -8.63 -8.18 14.20
N ALA A 39 -7.64 -7.71 14.96
CA ALA A 39 -7.31 -6.28 15.01
C ALA A 39 -6.65 -5.81 13.70
N CYS A 40 -5.83 -6.65 13.07
CA CYS A 40 -5.25 -6.41 11.74
C CYS A 40 -6.37 -6.23 10.70
N PHE A 41 -7.30 -7.18 10.63
CA PHE A 41 -8.45 -7.14 9.74
C PHE A 41 -9.26 -5.85 9.93
N ASN A 42 -9.66 -5.56 11.17
CA ASN A 42 -10.48 -4.39 11.49
C ASN A 42 -9.77 -3.07 11.15
N LEU A 43 -8.46 -2.97 11.37
CA LEU A 43 -7.68 -1.79 11.01
C LEU A 43 -7.65 -1.59 9.49
N ILE A 44 -7.30 -2.62 8.72
CA ILE A 44 -7.24 -2.54 7.25
C ILE A 44 -8.61 -2.14 6.68
N LYS A 45 -9.69 -2.78 7.14
CA LYS A 45 -11.06 -2.47 6.72
C LYS A 45 -11.46 -1.03 7.05
N ALA A 46 -11.14 -0.55 8.25
CA ALA A 46 -11.43 0.81 8.68
C ALA A 46 -10.68 1.86 7.84
N GLU A 47 -9.39 1.63 7.58
CA GLU A 47 -8.55 2.55 6.79
C GLU A 47 -9.00 2.62 5.33
N LEU A 48 -9.26 1.48 4.69
CA LEU A 48 -9.79 1.43 3.33
C LEU A 48 -11.15 2.14 3.21
N SER A 49 -12.02 1.97 4.20
CA SER A 49 -13.30 2.68 4.28
C SER A 49 -13.12 4.20 4.47
N ALA A 50 -12.12 4.61 5.26
CA ALA A 50 -11.77 6.02 5.43
C ALA A 50 -11.22 6.63 4.12
N LEU A 51 -10.38 5.89 3.39
CA LEU A 51 -9.88 6.29 2.07
C LEU A 51 -10.99 6.46 1.05
N GLN A 52 -11.93 5.52 0.98
CA GLN A 52 -13.10 5.61 0.13
C GLN A 52 -13.91 6.88 0.41
N ARG A 53 -14.21 7.17 1.68
CA ARG A 53 -14.89 8.42 2.09
C ARG A 53 -14.08 9.67 1.71
N ARG A 54 -12.75 9.65 1.92
CA ARG A 54 -11.88 10.78 1.58
C ARG A 54 -11.87 11.05 0.08
N CYS A 55 -11.80 10.01 -0.75
CA CYS A 55 -11.88 10.14 -2.20
C CYS A 55 -13.21 10.76 -2.64
N GLN A 56 -14.33 10.31 -2.06
CA GLN A 56 -15.65 10.88 -2.34
C GLN A 56 -15.69 12.39 -2.04
N GLN A 57 -15.12 12.84 -0.91
CA GLN A 57 -15.07 14.25 -0.54
C GLN A 57 -14.30 15.12 -1.55
N VAL A 58 -13.28 14.57 -2.22
CA VAL A 58 -12.48 15.28 -3.23
C VAL A 58 -12.98 15.03 -4.66
N GLY A 59 -14.19 14.48 -4.82
CA GLY A 59 -14.80 14.20 -6.12
C GLY A 59 -14.06 13.11 -6.91
N LYS A 60 -13.46 12.14 -6.21
CA LYS A 60 -12.78 10.97 -6.78
C LYS A 60 -13.49 9.69 -6.38
N VAL A 61 -13.36 8.67 -7.22
CA VAL A 61 -13.91 7.34 -6.97
C VAL A 61 -12.78 6.43 -6.55
N PHE A 62 -12.88 5.89 -5.34
CA PHE A 62 -12.06 4.81 -4.82
C PHE A 62 -13.04 3.80 -4.26
N ILE A 63 -13.12 2.64 -4.90
CA ILE A 63 -14.06 1.56 -4.54
C ILE A 63 -13.21 0.40 -4.07
N VAL A 64 -13.54 -0.12 -2.90
CA VAL A 64 -12.98 -1.36 -2.37
C VAL A 64 -14.08 -2.40 -2.32
N VAL A 65 -13.80 -3.55 -2.91
CA VAL A 65 -14.58 -4.79 -2.79
C VAL A 65 -13.89 -5.65 -1.75
N GLU A 66 -14.69 -6.19 -0.83
CA GLU A 66 -14.30 -7.18 0.17
C GLU A 66 -14.79 -8.55 -0.33
N GLU A 67 -13.86 -9.47 -0.52
CA GLU A 67 -14.13 -10.80 -1.07
C GLU A 67 -13.48 -11.87 -0.19
N THR A 68 -14.25 -12.89 0.17
CA THR A 68 -13.70 -14.07 0.87
C THR A 68 -13.15 -15.04 -0.16
N ILE A 69 -11.89 -15.40 -0.01
CA ILE A 69 -11.12 -16.26 -0.93
C ILE A 69 -10.39 -17.33 -0.12
N THR A 70 -9.81 -18.33 -0.80
CA THR A 70 -8.83 -19.25 -0.22
C THR A 70 -7.42 -18.82 -0.61
N CYS A 71 -6.40 -19.15 0.19
CA CYS A 71 -5.02 -18.71 -0.04
C CYS A 71 -4.37 -19.28 -1.32
N ASP A 72 -4.88 -20.41 -1.84
CA ASP A 72 -4.46 -20.94 -3.14
C ASP A 72 -5.05 -20.18 -4.34
N GLN A 73 -6.00 -19.27 -4.10
CA GLN A 73 -6.51 -18.36 -5.12
C GLN A 73 -5.62 -17.11 -5.25
N TYR A 74 -5.61 -16.52 -6.45
CA TYR A 74 -4.95 -15.22 -6.72
C TYR A 74 -3.43 -15.17 -6.45
N ASP A 75 -2.72 -16.28 -6.63
CA ASP A 75 -1.25 -16.37 -6.52
C ASP A 75 -0.67 -15.95 -5.15
N LEU A 76 -1.51 -15.92 -4.09
CA LEU A 76 -1.05 -15.74 -2.71
C LEU A 76 -0.20 -16.93 -2.24
N GLY A 77 -0.50 -18.10 -2.80
CA GLY A 77 0.00 -19.41 -2.41
C GLY A 77 -0.42 -19.78 -0.99
N GLY A 78 -0.33 -21.05 -0.63
CA GLY A 78 -0.91 -21.57 0.60
C GLY A 78 -1.82 -22.76 0.31
N ASN A 79 -2.63 -23.15 1.29
CA ASN A 79 -3.57 -24.27 1.16
C ASN A 79 -4.99 -23.77 0.85
N HIS A 80 -5.78 -24.60 0.17
CA HIS A 80 -7.20 -24.35 -0.11
C HIS A 80 -8.09 -24.35 1.15
N GLU A 81 -7.56 -24.86 2.26
CA GLU A 81 -8.23 -24.85 3.57
C GLU A 81 -8.01 -23.52 4.32
N ASP A 82 -7.03 -22.73 3.91
CA ASP A 82 -6.70 -21.44 4.53
C ASP A 82 -7.55 -20.34 3.89
N MET A 83 -8.43 -19.76 4.71
CA MET A 83 -9.34 -18.70 4.28
C MET A 83 -8.68 -17.32 4.43
N ALA A 84 -9.02 -16.42 3.52
CA ALA A 84 -8.55 -15.05 3.55
C ALA A 84 -9.62 -14.07 3.05
N THR A 85 -9.48 -12.81 3.47
CA THR A 85 -10.24 -11.70 2.92
C THR A 85 -9.37 -10.86 2.02
N LEU A 86 -9.79 -10.74 0.76
CA LEU A 86 -9.19 -9.91 -0.26
C LEU A 86 -9.93 -8.57 -0.35
N PHE A 87 -9.21 -7.49 -0.12
CA PHE A 87 -9.64 -6.13 -0.39
C PHE A 87 -9.03 -5.64 -1.70
N ARG A 88 -9.84 -5.38 -2.72
CA ARG A 88 -9.35 -4.95 -4.04
C ARG A 88 -10.26 -3.92 -4.70
N GLY A 89 -9.77 -3.31 -5.78
CA GLY A 89 -10.62 -2.53 -6.65
C GLY A 89 -11.70 -3.38 -7.33
N PRO A 90 -12.73 -2.76 -7.94
CA PRO A 90 -13.82 -3.48 -8.61
C PRO A 90 -13.36 -4.25 -9.86
N ASP A 91 -12.25 -3.87 -10.46
CA ASP A 91 -11.59 -4.63 -11.52
C ASP A 91 -10.81 -5.79 -10.90
N GLU A 92 -10.96 -7.01 -11.44
CA GLU A 92 -10.17 -8.18 -11.02
C GLU A 92 -8.67 -7.97 -11.24
N ASN A 93 -8.32 -7.17 -12.26
CA ASN A 93 -6.96 -6.73 -12.55
C ASN A 93 -6.57 -5.47 -11.77
N ALA A 94 -7.30 -5.13 -10.71
CA ALA A 94 -6.99 -3.96 -9.90
C ALA A 94 -5.53 -3.97 -9.48
N SER A 95 -4.85 -2.86 -9.80
CA SER A 95 -3.46 -2.64 -9.45
C SER A 95 -3.23 -2.88 -7.97
N VAL A 96 -4.10 -2.33 -7.12
CA VAL A 96 -4.00 -2.42 -5.66
C VAL A 96 -4.90 -3.52 -5.12
N ALA A 97 -4.32 -4.45 -4.35
CA ALA A 97 -5.08 -5.35 -3.48
C ALA A 97 -4.34 -5.61 -2.16
N ILE A 98 -5.10 -5.86 -1.10
CA ILE A 98 -4.62 -6.21 0.24
C ILE A 98 -5.31 -7.50 0.65
N CYS A 99 -4.56 -8.46 1.15
CA CYS A 99 -5.07 -9.73 1.65
C CYS A 99 -4.79 -9.83 3.14
N VAL A 100 -5.80 -10.20 3.92
CA VAL A 100 -5.67 -10.54 5.34
C VAL A 100 -6.23 -11.94 5.55
N THR A 101 -5.41 -12.86 6.05
CA THR A 101 -5.84 -14.24 6.31
C THR A 101 -6.44 -14.40 7.71
N ASP A 102 -7.21 -15.46 7.92
CA ASP A 102 -7.79 -15.77 9.23
C ASP A 102 -6.71 -16.07 10.30
N GLN A 103 -5.56 -16.60 9.87
CA GLN A 103 -4.39 -16.81 10.74
C GLN A 103 -3.62 -15.51 11.01
N GLY A 104 -3.93 -14.42 10.29
CA GLY A 104 -3.36 -13.09 10.49
C GLY A 104 -2.14 -12.79 9.63
N SER A 105 -1.93 -13.53 8.54
CA SER A 105 -1.02 -13.09 7.48
C SER A 105 -1.57 -11.87 6.76
N LEU A 106 -0.65 -11.02 6.29
CA LEU A 106 -0.96 -9.75 5.63
C LEU A 106 -0.09 -9.62 4.39
N ALA A 107 -0.74 -9.51 3.24
CA ALA A 107 -0.08 -9.33 1.94
C ALA A 107 -0.67 -8.15 1.18
N TYR A 108 0.12 -7.55 0.30
CA TYR A 108 -0.26 -6.40 -0.51
C TYR A 108 0.34 -6.48 -1.91
N ARG A 109 -0.41 -6.04 -2.92
CA ARG A 109 0.07 -5.85 -4.29
C ARG A 109 -0.32 -4.48 -4.82
N ASN A 110 0.53 -3.89 -5.65
CA ASN A 110 0.25 -2.65 -6.40
C ASN A 110 0.88 -2.68 -7.80
N SER A 111 0.26 -3.41 -8.73
CA SER A 111 0.81 -3.74 -10.06
C SER A 111 2.15 -4.50 -10.03
N THR A 112 2.49 -5.06 -8.87
CA THR A 112 3.69 -5.87 -8.60
C THR A 112 3.25 -7.22 -8.03
N PRO A 113 4.15 -8.22 -7.97
CA PRO A 113 3.90 -9.41 -7.18
C PRO A 113 3.52 -9.09 -5.73
N TRP A 114 2.91 -10.05 -5.06
CA TRP A 114 2.54 -9.94 -3.65
C TRP A 114 3.77 -9.63 -2.80
N MET A 115 3.62 -8.62 -1.94
CA MET A 115 4.57 -8.28 -0.90
C MET A 115 3.96 -8.67 0.45
N THR A 116 4.64 -9.56 1.15
CA THR A 116 4.20 -10.06 2.45
C THR A 116 4.70 -9.14 3.57
N TYR A 117 3.76 -8.56 4.31
CA TYR A 117 4.04 -7.71 5.48
C TYR A 117 4.09 -8.53 6.78
N LYS A 118 3.34 -9.63 6.83
CA LYS A 118 3.33 -10.60 7.92
C LYS A 118 2.96 -11.97 7.36
N ASN A 119 3.70 -13.00 7.74
CA ASN A 119 3.43 -14.39 7.38
C ASN A 119 3.31 -15.25 8.64
N GLN A 120 2.23 -16.02 8.74
CA GLN A 120 1.94 -16.97 9.82
C GLN A 120 2.03 -18.43 9.34
N GLY A 121 2.51 -18.65 8.11
CA GLY A 121 2.76 -19.97 7.52
C GLY A 121 1.69 -20.44 6.53
N ASP A 122 0.65 -19.65 6.32
CA ASP A 122 -0.54 -19.94 5.50
C ASP A 122 -0.52 -19.25 4.13
N ILE A 123 0.49 -18.41 3.86
CA ILE A 123 0.76 -17.84 2.54
C ILE A 123 2.16 -18.20 2.04
N CYS A 124 2.25 -18.56 0.77
CA CYS A 124 3.51 -18.93 0.11
C CYS A 124 3.55 -18.44 -1.34
N PRO A 125 3.83 -17.14 -1.59
CA PRO A 125 3.71 -16.55 -2.92
C PRO A 125 4.58 -17.28 -3.96
N ILE A 126 3.96 -17.67 -5.09
CA ILE A 126 4.62 -18.43 -6.16
C ILE A 126 5.56 -17.49 -6.93
N ASP A 127 6.86 -17.65 -6.70
CA ASP A 127 8.00 -16.99 -7.35
C ASP A 127 8.09 -15.44 -7.30
N GLY A 128 8.91 -14.94 -6.36
CA GLY A 128 9.30 -13.53 -6.38
C GLY A 128 9.98 -12.93 -5.15
N ALA A 129 10.68 -13.76 -4.35
CA ALA A 129 11.50 -13.39 -3.19
C ALA A 129 10.73 -12.91 -1.95
N ASN A 130 11.12 -13.51 -0.82
CA ASN A 130 11.23 -12.88 0.49
C ASN A 130 11.96 -11.52 0.36
N LYS A 131 11.31 -10.51 -0.19
CA LYS A 131 11.67 -9.13 0.07
C LYS A 131 11.04 -8.81 1.41
N GLU A 132 11.71 -9.27 2.47
CA GLU A 132 11.60 -8.60 3.76
C GLU A 132 11.65 -7.10 3.49
N LEU A 133 10.72 -6.36 4.09
CA LEU A 133 10.63 -4.91 3.99
C LEU A 133 12.06 -4.32 4.06
N PRO A 134 12.51 -3.48 3.11
CA PRO A 134 13.70 -2.69 3.38
C PRO A 134 13.41 -1.92 4.67
N VAL A 135 14.24 -2.15 5.69
CA VAL A 135 14.27 -1.36 6.93
C VAL A 135 14.75 0.02 6.51
N GLU A 136 13.85 0.86 5.99
CA GLU A 136 14.10 2.28 5.82
C GLU A 136 13.27 3.04 6.84
N SER A 137 13.91 3.31 7.96
CA SER A 137 13.64 4.48 8.80
C SER A 137 14.97 5.18 9.02
N PRO A 138 15.03 6.51 9.21
CA PRO A 138 14.22 7.59 8.66
C PRO A 138 15.08 8.63 7.89
N ILE A 139 14.43 9.47 7.09
CA ILE A 139 14.77 10.86 6.75
C ILE A 139 16.26 11.25 6.89
N TYR A 140 16.98 11.36 5.78
CA TYR A 140 17.88 12.50 5.57
C TYR A 140 17.75 13.02 4.15
N SER A 141 17.16 14.20 4.07
CA SER A 141 17.14 15.06 2.89
C SER A 141 18.52 15.15 2.25
N SER A 142 18.60 14.89 0.95
CA SER A 142 19.70 15.35 0.12
C SER A 142 19.79 16.88 0.19
N ILE A 143 20.67 17.40 1.04
CA ILE A 143 21.18 18.76 0.87
C ILE A 143 22.19 18.69 -0.28
N ARG A 144 21.75 19.09 -1.48
CA ARG A 144 22.65 19.42 -2.58
C ARG A 144 23.33 20.74 -2.25
N THR A 145 24.54 20.70 -1.70
CA THR A 145 25.41 21.88 -1.69
C THR A 145 26.05 22.00 -3.06
N PHE A 146 25.59 22.96 -3.87
CA PHE A 146 26.29 23.38 -5.07
C PHE A 146 27.50 24.23 -4.66
N THR A 147 28.71 23.70 -4.79
CA THR A 147 29.92 24.54 -4.80
C THR A 147 30.34 24.75 -6.24
N LYS A 148 29.95 25.90 -6.80
CA LYS A 148 30.53 26.47 -8.02
C LYS A 148 31.83 27.16 -7.60
N MET A 149 32.98 26.61 -7.96
CA MET A 149 34.26 27.33 -7.92
C MET A 149 34.65 27.64 -9.36
N GLY A 150 34.51 28.92 -9.72
CA GLY A 150 35.28 29.53 -10.79
C GLY A 150 35.93 30.77 -10.19
N VAL A 151 37.25 30.84 -10.24
CA VAL A 151 38.06 31.81 -11.00
C VAL A 151 39.37 31.11 -11.35
#